data_AF-A0AAW1KL47-F1
#
_entry.id   AF-A0AAW1KL47-F1
#
_cell.length_a   1.000
_cell.length_b   1.000
_cell.length_c   1.000
_cell.angle_alpha   90.00
_cell.angle_beta   90.00
_cell.angle_gamma   90.00
#
_symmetry.space_group_name_H-M   'P 1'
#
loop_
_entity.id
_entity.type
_entity.pdbx_description
1 polymer ?
#
loop_
_entity_poly.entity_id
_entity_poly.type
_entity_poly.pdbx_seq_one_letter_code
_entity_poly.pdbx_strand_id
1 'polypeptide(L)'
;MIACVFVLMMTGNVWTDQPKKPFSLQSLTGTSGVLIDRLGKLQITTDAWDVVAYVNLNDLNTKIDHLELAIAETENLSKSKQLSSCHMHVQLFEKMMKRQLQTVIGLLPSGKTFPIDVMTNVSAQILLEISSIKVLLKHQYLVCIVSIPLVEADAYQIFKLTSVPLPLQGTKYIKTLIKYPIIAINERFDLVISVSADEFRRFKRIGNKYFIGTSAQPISDEVTCETELIRPVPNLAPNCNIECDSSHISFNRETKYVGICIAGYFTSSFYHYVFGERFDNG
;
A
#
# COMPACT_ATOMS: atom_id res chain seq x y z
N MET A 1 -15.65 9.68 35.98
CA MET A 1 -15.64 8.66 34.89
C MET A 1 -15.38 9.34 33.55
N ILE A 2 -14.10 9.59 33.22
CA ILE A 2 -13.71 10.16 31.91
C ILE A 2 -13.44 8.98 30.98
N ALA A 3 -14.46 8.59 30.22
CA ALA A 3 -14.28 7.71 29.08
C ALA A 3 -13.68 8.54 27.93
N CYS A 4 -12.44 8.25 27.55
CA CYS A 4 -11.93 8.67 26.24
C CYS A 4 -12.64 7.84 25.16
N VAL A 5 -13.87 8.23 24.84
CA VAL A 5 -14.58 7.76 23.65
C VAL A 5 -13.97 8.45 22.45
N PHE A 6 -13.34 7.69 21.56
CA PHE A 6 -13.01 8.16 20.22
C PHE A 6 -14.32 8.36 19.45
N VAL A 7 -14.87 9.57 19.48
CA VAL A 7 -15.93 9.97 18.55
C VAL A 7 -15.25 10.32 17.23
N LEU A 8 -15.24 9.36 16.30
CA LEU A 8 -15.02 9.64 14.89
C LEU A 8 -16.23 10.42 14.39
N MET A 9 -16.15 11.75 14.42
CA MET A 9 -17.11 12.60 13.73
C MET A 9 -16.88 12.45 12.23
N MET A 10 -17.65 11.58 11.59
CA MET A 10 -17.80 11.58 10.13
C MET A 10 -18.64 12.81 9.77
N THR A 11 -17.98 13.94 9.53
CA THR A 11 -18.63 15.11 8.93
C THR A 11 -19.13 14.71 7.55
N GLY A 12 -20.44 14.77 7.34
CA GLY A 12 -21.07 14.50 6.05
C GLY A 12 -20.44 15.33 4.95
N ASN A 13 -19.99 14.66 3.89
CA ASN A 13 -19.39 15.32 2.74
C ASN A 13 -20.44 16.19 2.04
N VAL A 14 -20.25 17.49 2.12
CA VAL A 14 -20.78 18.45 1.17
C VAL A 14 -20.15 18.12 -0.18
N TRP A 15 -20.97 17.79 -1.18
CA TRP A 15 -20.52 17.63 -2.56
C TRP A 15 -20.07 18.99 -3.08
N THR A 16 -18.79 19.32 -2.91
CA THR A 16 -18.19 20.45 -3.60
C THR A 16 -17.90 20.03 -5.03
N ASP A 17 -18.48 20.73 -6.01
CA ASP A 17 -18.10 20.69 -7.43
C ASP A 17 -16.64 21.13 -7.58
N GLN A 18 -15.72 20.21 -7.30
CA GLN A 18 -14.31 20.39 -7.61
C GLN A 18 -14.16 20.30 -9.14
N PRO A 19 -13.50 21.28 -9.78
CA PRO A 19 -13.29 21.24 -11.22
C PRO A 19 -12.55 19.95 -11.58
N LYS A 20 -13.17 19.12 -12.44
CA LYS A 20 -12.56 17.90 -12.95
C LYS A 20 -11.17 18.25 -13.50
N LYS A 21 -10.13 17.66 -12.92
CA LYS A 21 -8.76 17.85 -13.38
C LYS A 21 -8.70 17.56 -14.89
N PRO A 22 -8.05 18.42 -15.69
CA PRO A 22 -7.89 18.17 -17.11
C PRO A 22 -7.17 16.83 -17.32
N PHE A 23 -7.66 16.04 -18.27
CA PHE A 23 -7.02 14.78 -18.65
C PHE A 23 -5.66 15.08 -19.29
N SER A 24 -4.63 14.35 -18.88
CA SER A 24 -3.31 14.40 -19.51
C SER A 24 -3.27 13.35 -20.60
N LEU A 25 -3.09 13.77 -21.85
CA LEU A 25 -2.80 12.84 -22.95
C LEU A 25 -1.35 12.38 -22.84
N GLN A 26 -1.14 11.07 -22.86
CA GLN A 26 0.19 10.47 -22.86
C GLN A 26 0.34 9.62 -24.13
N SER A 27 1.32 9.93 -24.97
CA SER A 27 1.60 9.12 -26.16
C SER A 27 2.33 7.86 -25.75
N LEU A 28 1.79 6.70 -26.11
CA LEU A 28 2.46 5.41 -25.92
C LEU A 28 3.55 5.27 -26.98
N THR A 29 4.82 5.26 -26.57
CA THR A 29 5.97 5.08 -27.48
C THR A 29 6.37 3.61 -27.66
N GLY A 30 5.63 2.67 -27.06
CA GLY A 30 5.91 1.23 -27.10
C GLY A 30 4.99 0.45 -28.06
N THR A 31 5.54 -0.56 -28.71
CA THR A 31 4.86 -1.47 -29.64
C THR A 31 4.30 -2.74 -28.98
N SER A 32 4.44 -2.89 -27.67
CA SER A 32 4.16 -4.14 -26.96
C SER A 32 2.67 -4.45 -26.76
N GLY A 33 1.78 -3.49 -27.01
CA GLY A 33 0.34 -3.68 -26.78
C GLY A 33 -0.02 -3.85 -25.30
N VAL A 34 0.89 -3.48 -24.39
CA VAL A 34 0.68 -3.55 -22.94
C VAL A 34 1.19 -2.26 -22.31
N LEU A 35 0.32 -1.60 -21.58
CA LEU A 35 0.64 -0.50 -20.69
C LEU A 35 1.15 -1.06 -19.36
N ILE A 36 2.31 -0.58 -18.92
CA ILE A 36 2.97 -1.01 -17.69
C ILE A 36 2.97 0.15 -16.70
N ASP A 37 2.13 0.04 -15.68
CA ASP A 37 2.02 1.04 -14.61
C ASP A 37 2.86 0.61 -13.41
N ARG A 38 3.88 1.40 -13.07
CA ARG A 38 4.71 1.18 -11.88
C ARG A 38 3.98 1.65 -10.62
N LEU A 39 3.49 0.72 -9.79
CA LEU A 39 2.67 1.05 -8.62
C LEU A 39 3.50 1.46 -7.38
N GLY A 40 4.61 0.76 -7.12
CA GLY A 40 5.45 1.02 -5.95
C GLY A 40 6.32 -0.15 -5.53
N LYS A 41 7.03 -0.02 -4.42
CA LYS A 41 7.82 -1.12 -3.83
C LYS A 41 6.95 -1.97 -2.92
N LEU A 42 7.16 -3.27 -2.96
CA LEU A 42 6.50 -4.27 -2.12
C LEU A 42 7.56 -5.00 -1.30
N GLN A 43 7.26 -5.14 -0.02
CA GLN A 43 7.96 -6.05 0.86
C GLN A 43 7.03 -7.14 1.37
N ILE A 44 7.56 -8.35 1.42
CA ILE A 44 6.81 -9.52 1.82
C ILE A 44 6.99 -9.75 3.31
N THR A 45 5.85 -9.91 4.00
CA THR A 45 5.83 -10.29 5.42
C THR A 45 5.59 -11.77 5.56
N THR A 46 6.48 -12.43 6.28
CA THR A 46 6.32 -13.84 6.67
C THR A 46 6.07 -13.99 8.16
N ASP A 47 6.59 -13.05 8.95
CA ASP A 47 6.65 -13.13 10.41
C ASP A 47 6.28 -11.78 11.04
N ALA A 48 6.14 -11.76 12.35
CA ALA A 48 5.94 -10.55 13.13
C ALA A 48 6.74 -10.62 14.42
N TRP A 49 7.14 -9.45 14.91
CA TRP A 49 7.71 -9.26 16.23
C TRP A 49 6.65 -8.75 17.19
N ASP A 50 6.39 -9.50 18.26
CA ASP A 50 5.38 -9.15 19.26
C ASP A 50 6.02 -8.42 20.44
N VAL A 51 5.55 -7.19 20.69
CA VAL A 51 5.83 -6.45 21.92
C VAL A 51 4.65 -6.63 22.87
N VAL A 52 4.89 -7.31 23.99
CA VAL A 52 3.85 -7.58 25.01
C VAL A 52 4.04 -6.66 26.20
N ALA A 53 3.02 -5.83 26.47
CA ALA A 53 2.96 -4.98 27.66
C ALA A 53 1.85 -5.47 28.60
N TYR A 54 2.20 -5.64 29.87
CA TYR A 54 1.26 -5.97 30.93
C TYR A 54 0.97 -4.71 31.75
N VAL A 55 -0.31 -4.35 31.84
CA VAL A 55 -0.75 -3.24 32.66
C VAL A 55 -1.59 -3.78 33.80
N ASN A 56 -1.08 -3.67 35.03
CA ASN A 56 -1.81 -4.04 36.23
C ASN A 56 -2.95 -3.02 36.47
N LEU A 57 -4.19 -3.48 36.41
CA LEU A 57 -5.36 -2.65 36.63
C LEU A 57 -5.47 -2.18 38.08
N ASN A 58 -4.93 -2.93 39.04
CA ASN A 58 -4.92 -2.51 40.44
C ASN A 58 -4.02 -1.28 40.64
N ASP A 59 -2.83 -1.28 40.01
CA ASP A 59 -1.94 -0.11 40.01
C ASP A 59 -2.59 1.10 39.33
N LEU A 60 -3.35 0.87 38.25
CA LEU A 60 -4.09 1.94 37.59
C LEU A 60 -5.18 2.52 38.49
N ASN A 61 -5.94 1.69 39.20
CA ASN A 61 -6.96 2.18 40.14
C ASN A 61 -6.33 3.07 41.21
N THR A 62 -5.21 2.65 41.82
CA THR A 62 -4.52 3.50 42.81
C THR A 62 -4.04 4.82 42.21
N LYS A 63 -3.57 4.82 40.95
CA LYS A 63 -3.17 6.05 40.24
C LYS A 63 -4.36 6.93 39.86
N ILE A 64 -5.50 6.33 39.52
CA ILE A 64 -6.75 7.05 39.26
C ILE A 64 -7.21 7.71 40.56
N ASP A 65 -7.21 7.00 41.68
CA ASP A 65 -7.59 7.56 42.98
C ASP A 65 -6.67 8.74 43.37
N HIS A 66 -5.36 8.61 43.13
CA HIS A 66 -4.42 9.70 43.33
C HIS A 66 -4.62 10.87 42.35
N LEU A 67 -5.00 10.60 41.10
CA LEU A 67 -5.33 11.63 40.11
C LEU A 67 -6.63 12.33 40.44
N GLU A 68 -7.66 11.62 40.91
CA GLU A 68 -8.92 12.21 41.36
C GLU A 68 -8.71 13.10 42.60
N LEU A 69 -7.86 12.66 43.53
CA LEU A 69 -7.42 13.48 44.67
C LEU A 69 -6.67 14.74 44.19
N ALA A 70 -5.70 14.58 43.28
CA ALA A 70 -4.95 15.71 42.72
C ALA A 70 -5.82 16.65 41.87
N ILE A 71 -6.83 16.13 41.16
CA ILE A 71 -7.82 16.93 40.43
C ILE A 71 -8.68 17.71 41.41
N ALA A 72 -9.18 17.09 42.48
CA ALA A 72 -9.94 17.81 43.51
C ALA A 72 -9.09 18.91 44.19
N GLU A 73 -7.79 18.67 44.41
CA GLU A 73 -6.86 19.66 44.93
C GLU A 73 -6.53 20.77 43.91
N THR A 74 -6.47 20.45 42.61
CA THR A 74 -6.16 21.42 41.53
C THR A 74 -7.37 22.14 40.97
N GLU A 75 -8.59 21.60 41.09
CA GLU A 75 -9.85 22.32 40.83
C GLU A 75 -10.03 23.49 41.81
N ASN A 76 -9.46 23.37 43.01
CA ASN A 76 -9.31 24.49 43.94
C ASN A 76 -8.24 25.51 43.50
N LEU A 77 -7.35 25.16 42.56
CA LEU A 77 -6.23 25.98 42.09
C LEU A 77 -6.36 26.52 40.66
N SER A 78 -7.24 26.00 39.79
CA SER A 78 -7.26 26.42 38.39
C SER A 78 -8.63 26.45 37.70
N LYS A 79 -9.24 27.63 37.67
CA LYS A 79 -10.10 28.13 36.56
C LYS A 79 -9.30 28.47 35.27
N SER A 80 -8.13 27.86 35.07
CA SER A 80 -7.18 28.31 34.04
C SER A 80 -6.49 27.13 33.37
N LYS A 81 -6.77 27.01 32.06
CA LYS A 81 -6.07 26.27 31.00
C LYS A 81 -6.26 24.74 30.94
N GLN A 82 -6.90 24.37 29.84
CA GLN A 82 -7.27 23.04 29.43
C GLN A 82 -6.30 22.53 28.34
N LEU A 83 -6.07 21.21 28.36
CA LEU A 83 -5.56 20.34 27.27
C LEU A 83 -4.06 20.40 26.89
N SER A 84 -3.25 19.53 27.53
CA SER A 84 -1.99 19.01 26.96
C SER A 84 -1.64 17.55 27.34
N SER A 85 -2.46 16.89 28.19
CA SER A 85 -2.11 15.60 28.80
C SER A 85 -2.05 14.42 27.81
N CYS A 86 -2.94 14.36 26.81
CA CYS A 86 -2.98 13.22 25.88
C CYS A 86 -1.77 13.17 24.93
N HIS A 87 -1.22 14.33 24.56
CA HIS A 87 -0.08 14.42 23.64
C HIS A 87 1.22 13.86 24.26
N MET A 88 1.40 14.02 25.58
CA MET A 88 2.60 13.56 26.29
C MET A 88 2.71 12.03 26.31
N HIS A 89 1.58 11.32 26.41
CA HIS A 89 1.56 9.86 26.47
C HIS A 89 1.96 9.20 25.14
N VAL A 90 1.57 9.79 24.01
CA VAL A 90 1.94 9.31 22.67
C VAL A 90 3.44 9.46 22.43
N GLN A 91 4.03 10.60 22.83
CA GLN A 91 5.48 10.84 22.68
C GLN A 91 6.33 9.91 23.55
N LEU A 92 5.88 9.61 24.77
CA LEU A 92 6.59 8.69 25.65
C LEU A 92 6.57 7.26 25.09
N PHE A 93 5.41 6.81 24.61
CA PHE A 93 5.26 5.52 23.96
C PHE A 93 6.16 5.40 22.73
N GLU A 94 6.22 6.43 21.88
CA GLU A 94 7.13 6.49 20.74
C GLU A 94 8.59 6.28 21.15
N LYS A 95 9.08 7.02 22.15
CA LYS A 95 10.46 6.92 22.64
C LYS A 95 10.77 5.54 23.20
N MET A 96 9.85 4.99 23.99
CA MET A 96 10.02 3.65 24.56
C MET A 96 10.04 2.58 23.47
N MET A 97 9.10 2.63 22.54
CA MET A 97 9.01 1.67 21.44
C MET A 97 10.24 1.72 20.55
N LYS A 98 10.69 2.92 20.14
CA LYS A 98 11.92 3.10 19.36
C LYS A 98 13.12 2.48 20.06
N ARG A 99 13.31 2.74 21.36
CA ARG A 99 14.42 2.17 22.14
C ARG A 99 14.35 0.64 22.21
N GLN A 100 13.16 0.07 22.40
CA GLN A 100 12.99 -1.37 22.43
C GLN A 100 13.30 -2.00 21.07
N LEU A 101 12.78 -1.42 19.99
CA LEU A 101 13.05 -1.92 18.65
C LEU A 101 14.54 -1.83 18.28
N GLN A 102 15.21 -0.73 18.63
CA GLN A 102 16.66 -0.59 18.43
C GLN A 102 17.46 -1.69 19.13
N THR A 103 17.02 -2.12 20.31
CA THR A 103 17.67 -3.20 21.06
C THR A 103 17.46 -4.57 20.39
N VAL A 104 16.30 -4.74 19.73
CA VAL A 104 15.90 -6.00 19.09
C VAL A 104 16.43 -6.14 17.67
N ILE A 105 16.81 -5.07 16.97
CA ILE A 105 17.31 -5.14 15.58
C ILE A 105 18.44 -6.17 15.44
N GLY A 106 19.37 -6.23 16.39
CA GLY A 106 20.48 -7.21 16.39
C GLY A 106 20.07 -8.65 16.74
N LEU A 107 18.83 -8.86 17.16
CA LEU A 107 18.26 -10.15 17.55
C LEU A 107 17.28 -10.69 16.49
N LEU A 108 17.05 -9.95 15.40
CA LEU A 108 16.17 -10.42 14.34
C LEU A 108 16.76 -11.64 13.63
N PRO A 109 15.92 -12.58 13.17
CA PRO A 109 16.37 -13.70 12.35
C PRO A 109 17.11 -13.21 11.11
N SER A 110 18.11 -13.97 10.65
CA SER A 110 18.89 -13.63 9.46
C SER A 110 17.97 -13.43 8.25
N GLY A 111 18.20 -12.34 7.51
CA GLY A 111 17.40 -11.99 6.33
C GLY A 111 16.09 -11.24 6.63
N LYS A 112 15.72 -11.05 7.90
CA LYS A 112 14.55 -10.26 8.30
C LYS A 112 14.93 -8.85 8.73
N THR A 113 14.07 -7.90 8.40
CA THR A 113 14.19 -6.51 8.85
C THR A 113 12.82 -5.94 9.20
N PHE A 114 12.79 -4.77 9.84
CA PHE A 114 11.56 -4.00 9.93
C PHE A 114 11.29 -3.30 8.59
N PRO A 115 10.02 -3.15 8.18
CA PRO A 115 9.69 -2.52 6.90
C PRO A 115 9.94 -1.01 6.85
N ILE A 116 10.20 -0.41 8.00
CA ILE A 116 10.57 0.97 8.16
C ILE A 116 11.91 1.03 8.87
N ASP A 117 12.76 1.96 8.46
CA ASP A 117 14.03 2.17 9.10
C ASP A 117 13.82 2.81 10.48
N VAL A 118 13.80 1.96 11.51
CA VAL A 118 13.59 2.37 12.92
C VAL A 118 14.69 3.32 13.43
N MET A 119 15.84 3.41 12.73
CA MET A 119 16.93 4.31 13.10
C MET A 119 16.70 5.74 12.62
N THR A 120 15.86 5.94 11.61
CA THR A 120 15.50 7.28 11.14
C THR A 120 14.40 7.89 12.00
N ASN A 121 14.12 9.19 11.82
CA ASN A 121 13.00 9.89 12.47
C ASN A 121 11.65 9.43 11.87
N VAL A 122 11.38 8.13 11.83
CA VAL A 122 10.08 7.59 11.47
C VAL A 122 9.09 8.02 12.54
N SER A 123 7.94 8.52 12.13
CA SER A 123 6.86 8.87 13.06
C SER A 123 6.35 7.58 13.70
N ALA A 124 6.14 7.59 15.02
CA ALA A 124 5.43 6.48 15.69
C ALA A 124 4.07 6.18 15.05
N GLN A 125 3.48 7.17 14.37
CA GLN A 125 2.27 7.00 13.61
C GLN A 125 2.40 5.93 12.51
N ILE A 126 3.48 5.94 11.70
CA ILE A 126 3.66 4.91 10.67
C ILE A 126 3.82 3.52 11.30
N LEU A 127 4.58 3.45 12.40
CA LEU A 127 4.80 2.19 13.12
C LEU A 127 3.49 1.63 13.69
N LEU A 128 2.65 2.48 14.27
CA LEU A 128 1.30 2.12 14.73
C LEU A 128 0.40 1.74 13.56
N GLU A 129 0.45 2.49 12.47
CA GLU A 129 -0.31 2.21 11.26
C GLU A 129 -0.01 0.81 10.79
N ILE A 130 1.26 0.38 10.71
CA ILE A 130 1.67 -0.93 10.18
C ILE A 130 1.47 -2.09 11.15
N SER A 131 1.46 -1.81 12.46
CA SER A 131 1.32 -2.83 13.49
C SER A 131 -0.11 -3.37 13.55
N SER A 132 -0.27 -4.53 14.18
CA SER A 132 -1.57 -4.99 14.68
C SER A 132 -1.55 -4.99 16.20
N ILE A 133 -2.62 -4.48 16.82
CA ILE A 133 -2.73 -4.36 18.27
C ILE A 133 -3.82 -5.30 18.75
N LYS A 134 -3.49 -6.19 19.66
CA LYS A 134 -4.43 -7.07 20.36
C LYS A 134 -4.42 -6.71 21.83
N VAL A 135 -5.59 -6.41 22.37
CA VAL A 135 -5.75 -6.15 23.80
C VAL A 135 -6.55 -7.29 24.41
N LEU A 136 -5.99 -7.91 25.44
CA LEU A 136 -6.58 -9.02 26.16
C LEU A 136 -6.70 -8.65 27.63
N LEU A 137 -7.86 -8.93 28.23
CA LEU A 137 -8.03 -8.84 29.68
C LEU A 137 -7.78 -10.22 30.29
N LYS A 138 -6.79 -10.31 31.18
CA LYS A 138 -6.47 -11.56 31.89
C LYS A 138 -6.36 -11.29 33.39
N HIS A 139 -7.38 -11.71 34.14
CA HIS A 139 -7.54 -11.40 35.57
C HIS A 139 -7.53 -9.87 35.80
N GLN A 140 -6.54 -9.38 36.55
CA GLN A 140 -6.32 -7.97 36.86
C GLN A 140 -5.32 -7.28 35.90
N TYR A 141 -4.96 -7.93 34.78
CA TYR A 141 -4.01 -7.37 33.82
C TYR A 141 -4.66 -7.10 32.47
N LEU A 142 -4.43 -5.91 31.95
CA LEU A 142 -4.64 -5.60 30.55
C LEU A 142 -3.33 -5.90 29.80
N VAL A 143 -3.38 -6.92 28.95
CA VAL A 143 -2.25 -7.37 28.13
C VAL A 143 -2.40 -6.75 26.75
N CYS A 144 -1.48 -5.86 26.39
CA CYS A 144 -1.41 -5.27 25.06
C CYS A 144 -0.30 -5.95 24.27
N ILE A 145 -0.66 -6.58 23.15
CA ILE A 145 0.26 -7.23 22.22
C ILE A 145 0.30 -6.37 20.96
N VAL A 146 1.45 -5.76 20.70
CA VAL A 146 1.71 -5.00 19.48
C VAL A 146 2.57 -5.85 18.57
N SER A 147 1.97 -6.39 17.52
CA SER A 147 2.67 -7.20 16.51
C SER A 147 3.14 -6.29 15.37
N ILE A 148 4.45 -6.16 15.22
CA ILE A 148 5.08 -5.39 14.15
C ILE A 148 5.49 -6.38 13.05
N PRO A 149 5.02 -6.23 11.81
CA PRO A 149 5.39 -7.15 10.74
C PRO A 149 6.90 -7.08 10.47
N LEU A 150 7.50 -8.25 10.28
CA LEU A 150 8.87 -8.39 9.78
C LEU A 150 8.81 -8.68 8.28
N VAL A 151 9.75 -8.09 7.55
CA VAL A 151 9.85 -8.22 6.10
C VAL A 151 11.14 -8.91 5.69
N GLU A 152 11.09 -9.60 4.56
CA GLU A 152 12.29 -10.07 3.89
C GLU A 152 13.18 -8.90 3.45
N ALA A 153 14.49 -9.15 3.37
CA ALA A 153 15.45 -8.19 2.84
C ALA A 153 15.18 -7.86 1.36
N ASP A 154 14.63 -8.80 0.60
CA ASP A 154 14.32 -8.61 -0.80
C ASP A 154 13.10 -7.69 -0.98
N ALA A 155 13.28 -6.63 -1.77
CA ALA A 155 12.23 -5.73 -2.19
C ALA A 155 11.81 -6.04 -3.63
N TYR A 156 10.51 -5.89 -3.89
CA TYR A 156 9.92 -6.13 -5.19
C TYR A 156 9.34 -4.82 -5.74
N GLN A 157 9.42 -4.65 -7.04
CA GLN A 157 8.72 -3.60 -7.75
C GLN A 157 7.38 -4.14 -8.24
N ILE A 158 6.27 -3.55 -7.77
CA ILE A 158 4.93 -3.88 -8.27
C ILE A 158 4.69 -3.13 -9.58
N PHE A 159 4.17 -3.88 -10.56
CA PHE A 159 3.67 -3.40 -11.83
C PHE A 159 2.22 -3.83 -12.02
N LYS A 160 1.41 -2.95 -12.59
CA LYS A 160 0.09 -3.28 -13.11
C LYS A 160 0.18 -3.30 -14.64
N LEU A 161 -0.29 -4.39 -15.21
CA LEU A 161 -0.28 -4.63 -16.64
C LEU A 161 -1.69 -4.44 -17.19
N THR A 162 -1.82 -3.56 -18.17
CA THR A 162 -3.09 -3.29 -18.84
C THR A 162 -2.92 -3.53 -20.33
N SER A 163 -3.69 -4.46 -20.88
CA SER A 163 -3.61 -4.78 -22.30
C SER A 163 -4.27 -3.68 -23.13
N VAL A 164 -3.56 -3.23 -24.17
CA VAL A 164 -3.96 -2.17 -25.09
C VAL A 164 -4.08 -2.79 -26.50
N PRO A 165 -5.26 -2.72 -27.13
CA PRO A 165 -5.42 -3.19 -28.50
C PRO A 165 -4.47 -2.47 -29.46
N LEU A 166 -3.77 -3.25 -30.30
CA LEU A 166 -2.94 -2.75 -31.38
C LEU A 166 -3.63 -2.97 -32.72
N PRO A 167 -3.53 -2.03 -33.67
CA PRO A 167 -4.05 -2.23 -35.01
C PRO A 167 -3.24 -3.33 -35.73
N LEU A 168 -3.95 -4.27 -36.34
CA LEU A 168 -3.46 -5.18 -37.36
C LEU A 168 -3.94 -4.67 -38.73
N GLN A 169 -3.25 -5.00 -39.82
CA GLN A 169 -3.58 -4.52 -41.16
C GLN A 169 -5.09 -4.51 -41.45
N GLY A 170 -5.62 -3.35 -41.86
CA GLY A 170 -7.05 -3.12 -42.10
C GLY A 170 -7.81 -2.68 -40.84
N THR A 171 -8.95 -3.32 -40.57
CA THR A 171 -9.85 -3.03 -39.43
C THR A 171 -9.72 -4.03 -38.27
N LYS A 172 -8.73 -4.92 -38.35
CA LYS A 172 -8.52 -5.95 -37.33
C LYS A 172 -7.64 -5.39 -36.23
N TYR A 173 -7.88 -5.79 -34.99
CA TYR A 173 -7.03 -5.45 -33.87
C TYR A 173 -6.52 -6.72 -33.22
N ILE A 174 -5.37 -6.60 -32.57
CA ILE A 174 -4.81 -7.65 -31.74
C ILE A 174 -4.66 -7.15 -30.32
N LYS A 175 -4.94 -8.02 -29.36
CA LYS A 175 -4.84 -7.73 -27.94
C LYS A 175 -4.02 -8.81 -27.25
N THR A 176 -3.04 -8.39 -26.45
CA THR A 176 -2.25 -9.31 -25.63
C THR A 176 -3.11 -9.82 -24.47
N LEU A 177 -3.19 -11.13 -24.29
CA LEU A 177 -3.88 -11.72 -23.13
C LEU A 177 -2.96 -11.67 -21.91
N ILE A 178 -3.39 -10.97 -20.87
CA ILE A 178 -2.66 -10.85 -19.61
C ILE A 178 -3.30 -11.82 -18.61
N LYS A 179 -2.54 -12.84 -18.21
CA LYS A 179 -2.92 -13.80 -17.18
C LYS A 179 -2.78 -13.20 -15.79
N TYR A 180 -1.74 -12.39 -15.56
CA TYR A 180 -1.44 -11.78 -14.27
C TYR A 180 -1.43 -10.24 -14.37
N PRO A 181 -2.57 -9.57 -14.07
CA PRO A 181 -2.69 -8.12 -14.24
C PRO A 181 -1.86 -7.31 -13.25
N ILE A 182 -1.41 -7.92 -12.15
CA ILE A 182 -0.49 -7.31 -11.20
C ILE A 182 0.62 -8.32 -10.93
N ILE A 183 1.86 -7.88 -11.14
CA ILE A 183 3.04 -8.69 -10.84
C ILE A 183 4.05 -7.88 -10.05
N ALA A 184 4.81 -8.56 -9.21
CA ALA A 184 5.88 -7.99 -8.43
C ALA A 184 7.19 -8.69 -8.82
N ILE A 185 8.19 -7.91 -9.22
CA ILE A 185 9.49 -8.42 -9.68
C ILE A 185 10.57 -7.89 -8.75
N ASN A 186 11.47 -8.75 -8.29
CA ASN A 186 12.56 -8.31 -7.43
C ASN A 186 13.59 -7.45 -8.22
N GLU A 187 14.50 -6.78 -7.52
CA GLU A 187 15.47 -5.89 -8.16
C GLU A 187 16.45 -6.62 -9.10
N ARG A 188 16.61 -7.95 -8.95
CA ARG A 188 17.46 -8.80 -9.80
C ARG A 188 16.75 -9.38 -11.02
N PHE A 189 15.43 -9.22 -11.13
CA PHE A 189 14.60 -9.79 -12.20
C PHE A 189 14.68 -11.32 -12.34
N ASP A 190 15.09 -12.02 -11.28
CA ASP A 190 15.16 -13.49 -11.22
C ASP A 190 13.93 -14.09 -10.52
N LEU A 191 13.21 -13.30 -9.72
CA LEU A 191 12.00 -13.74 -9.02
C LEU A 191 10.80 -12.89 -9.39
N VAL A 192 9.72 -13.57 -9.80
CA VAL A 192 8.44 -12.94 -10.14
C VAL A 192 7.33 -13.53 -9.31
N ILE A 193 6.50 -12.65 -8.77
CA ILE A 193 5.34 -12.97 -7.97
C ILE A 193 4.10 -12.45 -8.71
N SER A 194 3.13 -13.32 -8.95
CA SER A 194 1.80 -12.89 -9.38
C SER A 194 1.00 -12.43 -8.17
N VAL A 195 0.34 -11.28 -8.28
CA VAL A 195 -0.52 -10.74 -7.23
C VAL A 195 -1.93 -10.65 -7.78
N SER A 196 -2.89 -11.33 -7.15
CA SER A 196 -4.30 -11.16 -7.50
C SER A 196 -4.81 -9.78 -7.10
N ALA A 197 -5.90 -9.31 -7.71
CA ALA A 197 -6.50 -8.03 -7.35
C ALA A 197 -6.93 -7.98 -5.87
N ASP A 198 -7.43 -9.09 -5.31
CA ASP A 198 -7.86 -9.18 -3.92
C ASP A 198 -6.68 -9.28 -2.93
N GLU A 199 -5.57 -9.89 -3.32
CA GLU A 199 -4.32 -9.80 -2.55
C GLU A 199 -3.78 -8.38 -2.53
N PHE A 200 -3.71 -7.73 -3.69
CA PHE A 200 -3.23 -6.36 -3.78
C PHE A 200 -4.07 -5.39 -2.93
N ARG A 201 -5.40 -5.57 -2.87
CA ARG A 201 -6.29 -4.79 -1.99
C ARG A 201 -6.03 -4.99 -0.51
N ARG A 202 -5.51 -6.16 -0.12
CA ARG A 202 -5.15 -6.47 1.28
C ARG A 202 -3.76 -5.96 1.65
N PHE A 203 -2.95 -5.55 0.68
CA PHE A 203 -1.65 -4.97 0.97
C PHE A 203 -1.82 -3.65 1.70
N LYS A 204 -1.04 -3.52 2.76
CA LYS A 204 -0.98 -2.33 3.59
C LYS A 204 -0.09 -1.31 2.91
N ARG A 205 -0.64 -0.16 2.60
CA ARG A 205 0.09 0.94 1.97
C ARG A 205 0.79 1.77 3.04
N ILE A 206 2.08 2.06 2.84
CA ILE A 206 2.87 2.97 3.67
C ILE A 206 3.29 4.16 2.82
N GLY A 207 2.75 5.33 3.14
CA GLY A 207 2.92 6.52 2.31
C GLY A 207 2.44 6.28 0.87
N ASN A 208 3.14 6.86 -0.12
CA ASN A 208 2.59 6.93 -1.47
C ASN A 208 2.98 5.77 -2.39
N LYS A 209 4.09 5.08 -2.14
CA LYS A 209 4.69 4.12 -3.09
C LYS A 209 5.22 2.86 -2.43
N TYR A 210 4.81 2.56 -1.21
CA TYR A 210 5.30 1.41 -0.47
C TYR A 210 4.13 0.53 -0.04
N PHE A 211 4.30 -0.77 -0.20
CA PHE A 211 3.30 -1.78 0.10
C PHE A 211 3.93 -2.87 0.94
N ILE A 212 3.16 -3.35 1.91
CA ILE A 212 3.48 -4.51 2.72
C ILE A 212 2.35 -5.50 2.57
N GLY A 213 2.69 -6.75 2.34
CA GLY A 213 1.70 -7.82 2.34
C GLY A 213 2.32 -9.18 2.54
N THR A 214 1.47 -10.12 2.95
CA THR A 214 1.76 -11.54 2.82
C THR A 214 1.56 -11.90 1.34
N SER A 215 2.63 -12.28 0.65
CA SER A 215 2.53 -12.63 -0.77
C SER A 215 2.12 -14.07 -0.98
N ALA A 216 1.47 -14.29 -2.13
CA ALA A 216 1.33 -15.58 -2.78
C ALA A 216 2.68 -16.17 -3.20
N GLN A 217 2.65 -17.45 -3.54
CA GLN A 217 3.80 -18.21 -4.02
C GLN A 217 4.42 -17.57 -5.28
N PRO A 218 5.75 -17.65 -5.45
CA PRO A 218 6.39 -17.23 -6.68
C PRO A 218 5.78 -17.98 -7.88
N ILE A 219 5.70 -17.30 -9.02
CA ILE A 219 5.33 -17.96 -10.27
C ILE A 219 6.49 -18.91 -10.57
N SER A 220 6.22 -20.21 -10.60
CA SER A 220 7.19 -21.25 -10.99
C SER A 220 7.91 -20.85 -12.27
N ASP A 221 9.20 -21.22 -12.39
CA ASP A 221 10.25 -20.84 -13.36
C ASP A 221 9.90 -20.75 -14.87
N GLU A 222 8.65 -20.95 -15.27
CA GLU A 222 8.18 -20.63 -16.61
C GLU A 222 8.14 -19.10 -16.78
N VAL A 223 9.07 -18.60 -17.59
CA VAL A 223 9.06 -17.24 -18.14
C VAL A 223 7.69 -16.99 -18.76
N THR A 224 6.84 -16.21 -18.09
CA THR A 224 5.53 -15.85 -18.64
C THR A 224 5.67 -14.66 -19.59
N CYS A 225 4.75 -14.55 -20.54
CA CYS A 225 4.64 -13.39 -21.45
C CYS A 225 4.78 -12.05 -20.71
N GLU A 226 4.12 -11.90 -19.57
CA GLU A 226 4.14 -10.69 -18.74
C GLU A 226 5.55 -10.33 -18.24
N THR A 227 6.36 -11.34 -17.91
CA THR A 227 7.73 -11.12 -17.43
C THR A 227 8.66 -10.65 -18.55
N GLU A 228 8.48 -11.17 -19.77
CA GLU A 228 9.25 -10.75 -20.94
C GLU A 228 8.91 -9.32 -21.35
N LEU A 229 7.64 -8.93 -21.22
CA LEU A 229 7.17 -7.57 -21.55
C LEU A 229 7.76 -6.47 -20.66
N ILE A 230 8.18 -6.80 -19.43
CA ILE A 230 8.77 -5.82 -18.51
C ILE A 230 10.30 -5.73 -18.65
N ARG A 231 10.94 -6.74 -19.25
CA ARG A 231 12.41 -6.75 -19.39
C ARG A 231 12.87 -5.61 -20.31
N PRO A 232 14.00 -4.94 -20.00
CA PRO A 232 14.46 -3.75 -20.71
C PRO A 232 14.86 -3.96 -22.17
N VAL A 233 14.87 -5.20 -22.68
CA VAL A 233 15.11 -5.50 -24.10
C VAL A 233 13.85 -6.17 -24.67
N PRO A 234 12.92 -5.40 -25.26
CA PRO A 234 11.67 -5.92 -25.78
C PRO A 234 11.91 -6.49 -27.18
N ASN A 235 12.51 -7.67 -27.27
CA ASN A 235 12.21 -8.50 -28.43
C ASN A 235 10.79 -9.02 -28.20
N LEU A 236 9.89 -8.85 -29.19
CA LEU A 236 8.53 -9.38 -29.08
C LEU A 236 8.62 -10.85 -28.66
N ALA A 237 8.16 -11.11 -27.44
CA ALA A 237 8.05 -12.42 -26.84
C ALA A 237 7.27 -13.35 -27.79
N PRO A 238 7.90 -14.37 -28.39
CA PRO A 238 7.22 -15.27 -29.34
C PRO A 238 6.09 -16.07 -28.68
N ASN A 239 6.04 -16.09 -27.34
CA ASN A 239 5.15 -16.94 -26.56
C ASN A 239 3.94 -16.20 -25.96
N CYS A 240 3.73 -14.92 -26.29
CA CYS A 240 2.55 -14.20 -25.85
C CYS A 240 1.31 -14.62 -26.64
N ASN A 241 0.26 -15.08 -25.95
CA ASN A 241 -1.03 -15.32 -26.57
C ASN A 241 -1.65 -14.00 -27.02
N ILE A 242 -2.00 -13.92 -28.30
CA ILE A 242 -2.61 -12.76 -28.93
C ILE A 242 -4.00 -13.14 -29.40
N GLU A 243 -5.02 -12.37 -28.99
CA GLU A 243 -6.39 -12.53 -29.47
C GLU A 243 -6.70 -11.44 -30.51
N CYS A 244 -7.34 -11.82 -31.63
CA CYS A 244 -7.82 -10.87 -32.62
C CYS A 244 -9.20 -10.36 -32.22
N ASP A 245 -9.35 -9.04 -32.07
CA ASP A 245 -10.63 -8.38 -31.78
C ASP A 245 -11.09 -7.62 -33.04
N SER A 246 -12.35 -7.82 -33.43
CA SER A 246 -12.98 -7.15 -34.58
C SER A 246 -13.72 -5.86 -34.23
N SER A 247 -13.69 -5.42 -32.96
CA SER A 247 -14.45 -4.26 -32.50
C SER A 247 -13.62 -2.95 -32.49
N HIS A 248 -14.19 -1.88 -33.06
CA HIS A 248 -13.52 -0.59 -33.29
C HIS A 248 -13.40 0.31 -32.04
N ILE A 249 -14.13 -0.01 -30.97
CA ILE A 249 -14.19 0.77 -29.72
C ILE A 249 -14.34 -0.23 -28.57
N SER A 250 -13.32 -0.32 -27.72
CA SER A 250 -13.43 -1.08 -26.47
C SER A 250 -13.47 -0.11 -25.28
N PHE A 251 -14.53 -0.26 -24.47
CA PHE A 251 -14.65 0.42 -23.19
C PHE A 251 -14.34 -0.58 -22.09
N ASN A 252 -13.22 -0.42 -21.41
CA ASN A 252 -12.91 -1.25 -20.26
C ASN A 252 -13.39 -0.54 -18.99
N ARG A 253 -14.47 -1.05 -18.39
CA ARG A 253 -15.08 -0.50 -17.16
C ARG A 253 -14.13 -0.52 -15.97
N GLU A 254 -13.23 -1.50 -15.89
CA GLU A 254 -12.33 -1.66 -14.75
C GLU A 254 -11.15 -0.68 -14.82
N THR A 255 -10.67 -0.39 -16.03
CA THR A 255 -9.53 0.50 -16.22
C THR A 255 -9.94 1.93 -16.55
N LYS A 256 -11.23 2.18 -16.77
CA LYS A 256 -11.80 3.47 -17.22
C LYS A 256 -11.13 4.02 -18.49
N TYR A 257 -10.58 3.15 -19.33
CA TYR A 257 -9.95 3.55 -20.59
C TYR A 257 -10.93 3.42 -21.74
N VAL A 258 -10.95 4.42 -22.61
CA VAL A 258 -11.61 4.38 -23.91
C VAL A 258 -10.53 4.35 -24.97
N GLY A 259 -10.38 3.23 -25.66
CA GLY A 259 -9.58 3.15 -26.87
C GLY A 259 -10.41 3.60 -28.05
N ILE A 260 -10.09 4.73 -28.66
CA ILE A 260 -10.71 5.19 -29.91
C ILE A 260 -9.64 5.12 -31.00
N CYS A 261 -9.84 4.23 -31.97
CA CYS A 261 -9.00 4.18 -33.16
C CYS A 261 -9.67 4.95 -34.29
N ILE A 262 -9.08 6.10 -34.64
CA ILE A 262 -9.51 6.89 -35.80
C ILE A 262 -8.64 6.44 -36.97
N ALA A 263 -9.25 5.84 -38.00
CA ALA A 263 -8.59 5.56 -39.26
C ALA A 263 -8.33 6.90 -39.98
N GLY A 264 -7.17 7.51 -39.74
CA GLY A 264 -6.69 8.65 -40.50
C GLY A 264 -6.10 8.16 -41.82
N TYR A 265 -6.76 8.45 -42.94
CA TYR A 265 -6.11 8.40 -44.23
C TYR A 265 -5.02 9.49 -44.26
N PHE A 266 -3.80 9.09 -44.60
CA PHE A 266 -2.56 9.87 -44.78
C PHE A 266 -1.59 10.01 -43.60
N THR A 267 -0.38 9.50 -43.88
CA THR A 267 0.90 9.57 -43.13
C THR A 267 1.05 8.60 -41.94
N SER A 268 2.21 7.96 -41.90
CA SER A 268 2.60 6.74 -41.15
C SER A 268 2.75 6.92 -39.63
N SER A 269 1.87 7.69 -39.01
CA SER A 269 1.94 8.02 -37.58
C SER A 269 0.61 7.65 -36.92
N PHE A 270 0.59 6.53 -36.20
CA PHE A 270 -0.56 6.16 -35.37
C PHE A 270 -0.40 6.82 -33.99
N TYR A 271 -1.38 7.65 -33.61
CA TYR A 271 -1.43 8.25 -32.28
C TYR A 271 -2.44 7.48 -31.43
N HIS A 272 -1.95 6.78 -30.40
CA HIS A 272 -2.81 6.22 -29.37
C HIS A 272 -3.01 7.25 -28.25
N TYR A 273 -4.26 7.63 -28.02
CA TYR A 273 -4.66 8.47 -26.91
C TYR A 273 -5.26 7.59 -25.81
N VAL A 274 -4.59 7.55 -24.66
CA VAL A 274 -5.12 6.92 -23.45
C VAL A 274 -5.71 8.00 -22.56
N PHE A 275 -7.02 7.95 -22.32
CA PHE A 275 -7.70 8.86 -21.39
C PHE A 275 -7.63 8.27 -19.98
N GLY A 276 -6.66 8.72 -19.17
CA GLY A 276 -6.58 8.35 -17.76
C GLY A 276 -7.11 9.46 -16.85
N GLU A 277 -7.99 9.13 -15.91
CA GLU A 277 -8.16 9.97 -14.72
C GLU A 277 -6.87 9.88 -13.88
N ARG A 278 -6.22 11.01 -13.66
CA ARG A 278 -5.09 11.10 -12.72
C ARG A 278 -5.66 10.91 -11.31
N PHE A 279 -5.48 9.73 -10.74
CA PHE A 279 -5.75 9.50 -9.34
C PHE A 279 -4.72 10.26 -8.50
N ASP A 280 -5.10 11.44 -8.02
CA ASP A 280 -4.59 11.88 -6.73
C ASP A 280 -5.36 11.07 -5.68
N ASN A 281 -4.78 9.95 -5.28
CA ASN A 281 -5.19 9.30 -4.06
C ASN A 281 -4.66 10.16 -2.92
N GLY A 282 -5.59 10.82 -2.20
CA GLY A 282 -5.29 11.61 -1.00
C GLY A 282 -4.43 10.87 0.02
#